data_AF-A0A939Y147-F1
#
_entry.id   AF-A0A939Y147-F1
#
_cell.length_a   1.000
_cell.length_b   1.000
_cell.length_c   1.000
_cell.angle_alpha   90.00
_cell.angle_beta   90.00
_cell.angle_gamma   90.00
#
_symmetry.space_group_name_H-M   'P 1'
#
loop_
_entity.id
_entity.type
_entity.pdbx_description
1 polymer ?
#
loop_
_entity_poly.entity_id
_entity_poly.type
_entity_poly.pdbx_seq_one_letter_code
_entity_poly.pdbx_strand_id
1 'polypeptide(L)'
;LAWHAWWVCDHLAKGDHMLFCEHYGAIIRQLLESHHNGKQRLMLNVLMNTQSSDPISIPLLNFCLDNMLSPQKATAVQASCIKMAYKLCQKEPELLPELKVILENADPDFFTPATKGVTTKVLKAIGKAQRGK
;
A
#
# COMPACT_ATOMS: atom_id res chain seq x y z
N LEU A 1 -10.02 20.66 8.02
CA LEU A 1 -11.31 20.14 7.50
C LEU A 1 -11.15 18.87 6.65
N ALA A 2 -10.28 18.84 5.64
CA ALA A 2 -10.15 17.69 4.73
C ALA A 2 -9.76 16.33 5.37
N TRP A 3 -9.12 16.31 6.55
CA TRP A 3 -8.73 15.05 7.21
C TRP A 3 -9.94 14.20 7.67
N HIS A 4 -11.00 14.84 8.18
CA HIS A 4 -12.22 14.14 8.60
C HIS A 4 -12.96 13.52 7.40
N ALA A 5 -12.92 14.18 6.23
CA ALA A 5 -13.52 13.65 5.01
C ALA A 5 -12.85 12.32 4.58
N TRP A 6 -11.53 12.23 4.67
CA TRP A 6 -10.80 11.00 4.35
C TRP A 6 -11.15 9.83 5.26
N TRP A 7 -11.49 10.08 6.52
CA TRP A 7 -11.93 9.03 7.43
C TRP A 7 -13.28 8.46 7.00
N VAL A 8 -14.21 9.32 6.58
CA VAL A 8 -15.50 8.89 6.03
C VAL A 8 -15.28 8.08 4.75
N CYS A 9 -14.45 8.55 3.83
CA CYS A 9 -14.12 7.80 2.60
C CYS A 9 -13.49 6.43 2.91
N ASP A 10 -12.58 6.34 3.88
CA ASP A 10 -11.99 5.06 4.33
C ASP A 10 -13.05 4.08 4.86
N HIS A 11 -14.04 4.60 5.59
CA HIS A 11 -15.13 3.76 6.07
C HIS A 11 -16.05 3.29 4.93
N LEU A 12 -16.42 4.19 4.01
CA LEU A 12 -17.28 3.87 2.87
C LEU A 12 -16.62 2.87 1.92
N ALA A 13 -15.32 3.02 1.63
CA ALA A 13 -14.59 2.15 0.71
C ALA A 13 -14.53 0.68 1.18
N LYS A 14 -14.67 0.43 2.49
CA LYS A 14 -14.73 -0.94 3.04
C LYS A 14 -16.06 -1.64 2.75
N GLY A 15 -17.15 -0.88 2.59
CA GLY A 15 -18.48 -1.41 2.31
C GLY A 15 -18.82 -1.48 0.82
N ASP A 16 -18.23 -0.58 0.02
CA ASP A 16 -18.43 -0.51 -1.42
C ASP A 16 -17.10 -0.32 -2.15
N HIS A 17 -16.64 -1.38 -2.82
CA HIS A 17 -15.38 -1.41 -3.56
C HIS A 17 -15.44 -0.60 -4.88
N MET A 18 -16.64 -0.30 -5.38
CA MET A 18 -16.82 0.41 -6.65
C MET A 18 -16.97 1.92 -6.46
N LEU A 19 -17.34 2.37 -5.26
CA LEU A 19 -17.67 3.76 -4.93
C LEU A 19 -16.62 4.79 -5.37
N PHE A 20 -15.34 4.42 -5.32
CA PHE A 20 -14.24 5.32 -5.65
C PHE A 20 -13.48 4.94 -6.94
N CYS A 21 -13.99 4.01 -7.75
CA CYS A 21 -13.33 3.57 -8.97
C CYS A 21 -13.04 4.72 -9.94
N GLU A 22 -14.03 5.57 -10.21
CA GLU A 22 -13.89 6.74 -11.09
C GLU A 22 -12.92 7.79 -10.55
N HIS A 23 -12.64 7.74 -9.24
CA HIS A 23 -11.75 8.67 -8.55
C HIS A 23 -10.37 8.09 -8.24
N TYR A 24 -10.11 6.82 -8.58
CA TYR A 24 -8.89 6.11 -8.19
C TYR A 24 -7.61 6.89 -8.57
N GLY A 25 -7.53 7.37 -9.82
CA GLY A 25 -6.40 8.17 -10.30
C GLY A 25 -6.29 9.55 -9.63
N ALA A 26 -7.41 10.19 -9.28
CA ALA A 26 -7.41 11.47 -8.55
C ALA A 26 -6.89 11.29 -7.12
N ILE A 27 -7.30 10.21 -6.45
CA ILE A 27 -6.84 9.86 -5.10
C ILE A 27 -5.33 9.58 -5.11
N ILE A 28 -4.80 8.89 -6.14
CA ILE A 28 -3.36 8.68 -6.32
C ILE A 28 -2.63 10.02 -6.44
N ARG A 29 -3.05 10.91 -7.34
CA ARG A 29 -2.39 12.23 -7.49
C ARG A 29 -2.33 12.99 -6.17
N GLN A 30 -3.45 13.01 -5.44
CA GLN A 30 -3.52 13.67 -4.15
C GLN A 30 -2.67 12.98 -3.06
N LEU A 31 -2.48 11.65 -3.13
CA LEU A 31 -1.57 10.92 -2.27
C LEU A 31 -0.12 11.34 -2.48
N LEU A 32 0.30 11.46 -3.74
CA LEU A 32 1.67 11.82 -4.13
C LEU A 32 2.02 13.25 -3.69
N GLU A 33 1.06 14.18 -3.70
CA GLU A 33 1.24 15.58 -3.30
C GLU A 33 1.12 15.82 -1.78
N SER A 34 0.61 14.85 -1.02
CA SER A 34 0.29 15.04 0.40
C SER A 34 1.49 14.79 1.31
N HIS A 35 1.86 15.76 2.16
CA HIS A 35 2.87 15.55 3.21
C HIS A 35 2.29 15.11 4.57
N HIS A 36 0.95 15.07 4.71
CA HIS A 36 0.31 14.74 5.98
C HIS A 36 0.13 13.22 6.16
N ASN A 37 0.92 12.61 7.05
CA ASN A 37 0.94 11.16 7.29
C ASN A 37 -0.45 10.53 7.51
N GLY A 38 -1.31 11.16 8.34
CA GLY A 38 -2.66 10.66 8.60
C GLY A 38 -3.55 10.62 7.35
N LYS A 39 -3.39 11.61 6.45
CA LYS A 39 -4.15 11.71 5.20
C LYS A 39 -3.64 10.67 4.21
N GLN A 40 -2.32 10.51 4.08
CA GLN A 40 -1.70 9.49 3.24
C GLN A 40 -2.17 8.09 3.63
N ARG A 41 -2.19 7.78 4.92
CA ARG A 41 -2.69 6.49 5.42
C ARG A 41 -4.13 6.22 5.02
N LEU A 42 -5.02 7.21 5.19
CA LEU A 42 -6.43 7.07 4.83
C LEU A 42 -6.62 6.91 3.32
N MET A 43 -5.91 7.70 2.50
CA MET A 43 -5.93 7.56 1.04
C MET A 43 -5.43 6.19 0.60
N LEU A 44 -4.34 5.69 1.18
CA LEU A 44 -3.85 4.33 0.93
C LEU A 44 -4.91 3.28 1.28
N ASN A 45 -5.61 3.41 2.42
CA ASN A 45 -6.68 2.49 2.76
C ASN A 45 -7.86 2.55 1.79
N VAL A 46 -8.28 3.74 1.35
CA VAL A 46 -9.33 3.90 0.35
C VAL A 46 -8.92 3.17 -0.93
N LEU A 47 -7.71 3.43 -1.44
CA LEU A 47 -7.16 2.76 -2.62
C LEU A 47 -7.03 1.24 -2.41
N MET A 48 -6.72 0.77 -1.20
CA MET A 48 -6.62 -0.66 -0.88
C MET A 48 -7.98 -1.34 -0.89
N ASN A 49 -9.07 -0.63 -0.61
CA ASN A 49 -10.42 -1.19 -0.63
C ASN A 49 -11.19 -0.83 -1.90
N THR A 50 -10.64 0.01 -2.78
CA THR A 50 -11.24 0.31 -4.08
C THR A 50 -10.80 -0.73 -5.11
N GLN A 51 -11.70 -1.12 -6.02
CA GLN A 51 -11.35 -1.90 -7.20
C GLN A 51 -10.43 -1.05 -8.08
N SER A 52 -9.20 -1.52 -8.30
CA SER A 52 -8.26 -0.86 -9.20
C SER A 52 -8.46 -1.35 -10.63
N SER A 53 -8.26 -0.46 -11.59
CA SER A 53 -8.18 -0.80 -13.01
C SER A 53 -6.90 -1.59 -13.32
N ASP A 54 -6.90 -2.26 -14.47
CA ASP A 54 -5.68 -2.77 -15.11
C ASP A 54 -5.30 -1.81 -16.26
N PRO A 55 -4.02 -1.51 -16.48
CA PRO A 55 -2.83 -2.01 -15.75
C PRO A 55 -2.66 -1.38 -14.36
N ILE A 56 -1.74 -1.93 -13.56
CA ILE A 56 -1.42 -1.36 -12.24
C ILE A 56 -0.86 0.07 -12.34
N SER A 57 -1.12 0.90 -11.33
CA SER A 57 -0.59 2.26 -11.28
C SER A 57 0.88 2.26 -10.83
N ILE A 58 1.80 2.39 -11.78
CA ILE A 58 3.25 2.52 -11.53
C ILE A 58 3.60 3.66 -10.56
N PRO A 59 3.02 4.88 -10.66
CA PRO A 59 3.30 5.93 -9.69
C PRO A 59 2.93 5.57 -8.25
N LEU A 60 1.86 4.79 -8.07
CA LEU A 60 1.42 4.32 -6.76
C LEU A 60 2.36 3.24 -6.22
N LEU A 61 2.80 2.31 -7.08
CA LEU A 61 3.77 1.28 -6.71
C LEU A 61 5.09 1.93 -6.25
N ASN A 62 5.66 2.85 -7.04
CA ASN A 62 6.89 3.56 -6.71
C ASN A 62 6.76 4.30 -5.38
N PHE A 63 5.66 5.03 -5.19
CA PHE A 63 5.38 5.67 -3.91
C PHE A 63 5.39 4.66 -2.74
N CYS A 64 4.81 3.48 -2.91
CA CYS A 64 4.81 2.48 -1.86
C CYS A 64 6.22 1.94 -1.58
N LEU A 65 7.00 1.64 -2.61
CA LEU A 65 8.36 1.12 -2.48
C LEU A 65 9.30 2.14 -1.81
N ASP A 66 9.22 3.41 -2.20
CA ASP A 66 10.04 4.49 -1.64
C ASP A 66 9.75 4.73 -0.15
N ASN A 67 8.50 4.50 0.26
CA ASN A 67 8.02 4.89 1.59
C ASN A 67 7.84 3.71 2.56
N MET A 68 7.87 2.45 2.09
CA MET A 68 7.65 1.29 2.96
C MET A 68 8.79 1.00 3.94
N LEU A 69 10.01 1.46 3.63
CA LEU A 69 11.20 1.34 4.48
C LEU A 69 11.78 2.69 4.90
N SER A 70 11.15 3.81 4.53
CA SER A 70 11.68 5.16 4.83
C SER A 70 11.57 5.46 6.34
N PRO A 71 12.68 5.70 7.06
CA PRO A 71 12.63 6.00 8.49
C PRO A 71 11.99 7.36 8.81
N GLN A 72 11.83 8.24 7.81
CA GLN A 72 11.15 9.53 7.95
C GLN A 72 9.62 9.39 7.90
N LYS A 73 9.10 8.25 7.44
CA LYS A 73 7.65 8.01 7.36
C LYS A 73 7.10 7.43 8.65
N ALA A 74 5.88 7.85 8.97
CA ALA A 74 5.16 7.29 10.10
C ALA A 74 4.94 5.78 9.90
N THR A 75 5.13 5.00 10.96
CA THR A 75 4.98 3.53 10.98
C THR A 75 3.70 3.03 10.32
N ALA A 76 2.57 3.72 10.54
CA ALA A 76 1.30 3.32 9.95
C ALA A 76 1.24 3.54 8.44
N VAL A 77 1.97 4.54 7.91
CA VAL A 77 2.11 4.77 6.46
C VAL A 77 3.01 3.69 5.86
N GLN A 78 4.17 3.41 6.47
CA GLN A 78 5.07 2.32 6.05
C GLN A 78 4.30 0.98 5.95
N ALA A 79 3.57 0.60 7.00
CA ALA A 79 2.76 -0.61 7.02
C ALA A 79 1.67 -0.64 5.94
N SER A 80 1.11 0.51 5.58
CA SER A 80 0.11 0.62 4.50
C SER A 80 0.77 0.51 3.13
N CYS A 81 1.96 1.09 2.95
CA CYS A 81 2.76 0.96 1.73
C CYS A 81 3.18 -0.50 1.48
N ILE A 82 3.63 -1.25 2.50
CA ILE A 82 3.97 -2.68 2.36
C ILE A 82 2.76 -3.47 1.83
N LYS A 83 1.58 -3.24 2.43
CA LYS A 83 0.34 -3.94 2.01
C LYS A 83 -0.10 -3.55 0.61
N MET A 84 -0.01 -2.27 0.27
CA MET A 84 -0.39 -1.77 -1.04
C MET A 84 0.55 -2.28 -2.13
N ALA A 85 1.87 -2.22 -1.91
CA ALA A 85 2.86 -2.77 -2.83
C ALA A 85 2.57 -4.25 -3.11
N TYR A 86 2.33 -5.03 -2.05
CA TYR A 86 1.91 -6.43 -2.21
C TYR A 86 0.63 -6.58 -3.04
N LYS A 87 -0.44 -5.81 -2.74
CA LYS A 87 -1.70 -5.86 -3.51
C LYS A 87 -1.48 -5.56 -4.99
N LEU A 88 -0.62 -4.60 -5.33
CA LEU A 88 -0.28 -4.28 -6.71
C LEU A 88 0.51 -5.40 -7.38
N CYS A 89 1.54 -5.95 -6.72
CA CYS A 89 2.30 -7.10 -7.22
C CYS A 89 1.45 -8.38 -7.32
N GLN A 90 0.32 -8.50 -6.62
CA GLN A 90 -0.60 -9.63 -6.83
C GLN A 90 -1.29 -9.56 -8.20
N LYS A 91 -1.45 -8.37 -8.78
CA LYS A 91 -2.00 -8.19 -10.13
C LYS A 91 -0.97 -8.44 -11.23
N GLU A 92 0.30 -8.15 -10.95
CA GLU A 92 1.46 -8.41 -11.83
C GLU A 92 2.43 -9.37 -11.13
N PRO A 93 2.18 -10.70 -11.18
CA PRO A 93 2.89 -11.67 -10.36
C PRO A 93 4.40 -11.75 -10.61
N GLU A 94 4.86 -11.28 -11.77
CA GLU A 94 6.26 -11.14 -12.11
C GLU A 94 7.01 -10.20 -11.17
N LEU A 95 6.31 -9.27 -10.49
CA LEU A 95 6.88 -8.32 -9.53
C LEU A 95 6.99 -8.87 -8.09
N LEU A 96 6.37 -10.03 -7.81
CA LEU A 96 6.38 -10.63 -6.47
C LEU A 96 7.78 -11.08 -6.01
N PRO A 97 8.64 -11.67 -6.87
CA PRO A 97 10.02 -11.99 -6.52
C PRO A 97 10.81 -10.75 -6.11
N GLU A 98 10.71 -9.64 -6.84
CA GLU A 98 11.44 -8.39 -6.51
C GLU A 98 10.97 -7.83 -5.18
N LEU A 99 9.65 -7.76 -4.95
CA LEU A 99 9.11 -7.30 -3.68
C LEU A 99 9.60 -8.16 -2.50
N LYS A 100 9.66 -9.48 -2.70
CA LYS A 100 10.20 -10.41 -1.70
C LYS A 100 11.66 -10.09 -1.38
N VAL A 101 12.49 -9.94 -2.41
CA VAL A 101 13.94 -9.64 -2.27
C VAL A 101 14.14 -8.31 -1.53
N ILE A 102 13.35 -7.28 -1.83
CA ILE A 102 13.45 -5.98 -1.13
C ILE A 102 13.13 -6.15 0.37
N LEU A 103 12.07 -6.88 0.70
CA LEU A 103 11.64 -7.08 2.09
C LEU A 103 12.56 -8.00 2.89
N GLU A 104 13.20 -8.98 2.26
CA GLU A 104 14.17 -9.90 2.90
C GLU A 104 15.53 -9.24 3.15
N ASN A 105 15.97 -8.34 2.25
CA ASN A 105 17.25 -7.65 2.37
C ASN A 105 17.17 -6.30 3.09
N ALA A 106 15.97 -5.85 3.47
CA ALA A 106 15.80 -4.63 4.23
C ALA A 106 16.46 -4.75 5.61
N ASP A 107 17.20 -3.72 6.01
CA ASP A 107 17.83 -3.66 7.33
C ASP A 107 16.76 -3.84 8.44
N PRO A 108 16.97 -4.76 9.39
CA PRO A 108 16.09 -4.92 10.55
C PRO A 108 15.75 -3.63 11.30
N ASP A 109 16.64 -2.63 11.26
CA ASP A 109 16.49 -1.32 11.90
C ASP A 109 15.48 -0.42 11.18
N PHE A 110 15.21 -0.65 9.89
CA PHE A 110 14.13 0.04 9.17
C PHE A 110 12.75 -0.49 9.56
N PHE A 111 12.66 -1.63 10.24
CA PHE A 111 11.39 -2.18 10.69
C PHE A 111 11.11 -1.86 12.17
N THR A 112 10.07 -1.07 12.39
CA THR A 112 9.39 -1.02 13.69
C THR A 112 8.70 -2.36 14.01
N PRO A 113 8.36 -2.65 15.28
CA PRO A 113 7.61 -3.86 15.64
C PRO A 113 6.31 -4.05 14.82
N ALA A 114 5.61 -2.96 14.53
CA ALA A 114 4.37 -2.99 13.74
C ALA A 114 4.62 -3.34 12.26
N THR A 115 5.66 -2.81 11.65
CA THR A 115 6.03 -3.14 10.25
C THR A 115 6.62 -4.54 10.14
N LYS A 116 7.39 -5.02 11.14
CA LYS A 116 7.88 -6.42 11.18
C LYS A 116 6.72 -7.41 11.00
N GLY A 117 5.64 -7.23 11.78
CA GLY A 117 4.47 -8.10 11.70
C GLY A 117 3.78 -8.08 10.32
N VAL A 118 3.75 -6.92 9.65
CA VAL A 118 3.20 -6.80 8.30
C VAL A 118 4.12 -7.45 7.27
N THR A 119 5.42 -7.18 7.32
CA THR A 119 6.43 -7.78 6.44
C THR A 119 6.40 -9.30 6.52
N THR A 120 6.40 -9.88 7.73
CA THR A 120 6.31 -11.34 7.91
C THR A 120 5.03 -11.92 7.31
N LYS A 121 3.89 -11.23 7.44
CA LYS A 121 2.63 -11.67 6.84
C LYS A 121 2.70 -11.64 5.31
N VAL A 122 3.27 -10.58 4.74
CA VAL A 122 3.43 -10.44 3.28
C VAL A 122 4.40 -11.46 2.72
N LEU A 123 5.58 -11.67 3.32
CA LEU A 123 6.54 -12.69 2.89
C LEU A 123 5.93 -14.10 2.89
N LYS A 124 5.16 -14.44 3.93
CA LYS A 124 4.40 -15.70 3.99
C LYS A 124 3.36 -15.80 2.86
N ALA A 125 2.69 -14.70 2.54
CA ALA A 125 1.68 -14.67 1.48
C ALA A 125 2.30 -14.80 0.08
N ILE A 126 3.42 -14.12 -0.18
CA ILE A 126 4.20 -14.26 -1.42
C ILE A 126 4.64 -15.72 -1.62
N GLY A 127 5.21 -16.33 -0.57
CA GLY A 127 5.63 -17.74 -0.64
C GLY A 127 4.49 -18.72 -0.91
N LYS A 128 3.26 -18.43 -0.48
CA LYS A 128 2.08 -19.22 -0.83
C LYS A 128 1.65 -19.00 -2.28
N ALA A 129 1.61 -17.75 -2.73
CA ALA A 129 1.24 -17.40 -4.10
C ALA A 129 2.19 -18.01 -5.15
N GLN A 130 3.48 -18.11 -4.83
CA GLN A 130 4.49 -18.72 -5.70
C GLN A 130 4.45 -20.26 -5.72
N ARG A 131 3.93 -20.91 -4.67
CA ARG A 131 3.81 -22.38 -4.58
C ARG A 131 2.54 -22.95 -5.21
N GLY A 132 1.53 -22.10 -5.42
CA GLY A 132 0.24 -22.49 -6.02
C GLY A 132 0.18 -22.30 -7.53
N LYS A 133 1.30 -21.95 -8.17
CA LYS A 133 1.51 -21.99 -9.62
C LYS A 133 2.28 -23.26 -9.96
#